data_AF-A0A4Y7U549-F1
#
_entry.id   AF-A0A4Y7U549-F1
#
_cell.length_a   1.000
_cell.length_b   1.000
_cell.length_c   1.000
_cell.angle_alpha   90.00
_cell.angle_beta   90.00
_cell.angle_gamma   90.00
#
_symmetry.space_group_name_H-M   'P 1'
#
loop_
_entity.id
_entity.type
_entity.pdbx_description
1 polymer ?
#
loop_
_entity_poly.entity_id
_entity_poly.type
_entity_poly.pdbx_seq_one_letter_code
_entity_poly.pdbx_strand_id
1 'polypeptide(L)' 'MKIGVLGLQGAVREHIKHIEKAGHEGITIKHVEQLDEIDGLVLPGGESTT' A
#
# COMPACT_ATOMS: atom_id res chain seq x y z
N MET A 1 -4.24 8.27 9.94
CA MET A 1 -4.57 8.09 8.51
C MET A 1 -4.41 6.63 8.17
N LYS A 2 -5.31 6.12 7.33
CA LYS A 2 -5.27 4.77 6.77
C LYS A 2 -4.65 4.86 5.38
N ILE A 3 -3.51 4.23 5.18
CA ILE A 3 -2.76 4.29 3.92
C ILE A 3 -2.79 2.91 3.28
N GLY A 4 -3.33 2.84 2.06
CA GLY A 4 -3.35 1.64 1.25
C GLY A 4 -2.02 1.44 0.52
N VAL A 5 -1.56 0.21 0.41
CA VAL A 5 -0.43 -0.19 -0.45
C VAL A 5 -0.97 -1.16 -1.49
N LEU A 6 -0.83 -0.85 -2.77
CA LEU A 6 -1.30 -1.70 -3.85
C LEU A 6 -0.56 -3.04 -3.85
N GLY A 7 -1.29 -4.15 -3.71
CA GLY A 7 -0.73 -5.49 -3.55
C GLY A 7 -0.88 -6.39 -4.76
N LEU A 8 -0.79 -5.84 -5.98
CA LEU A 8 -0.86 -6.59 -7.23
C LEU A 8 0.46 -7.31 -7.59
N GLN A 9 1.60 -6.80 -7.10
CA GLN A 9 2.93 -7.41 -7.25
C GLN A 9 3.74 -7.20 -5.96
N GLY A 10 4.88 -7.89 -5.83
CA GLY A 10 5.69 -7.95 -4.61
C GLY A 10 6.15 -6.59 -4.06
N ALA A 11 6.78 -6.62 -2.86
CA ALA A 11 7.28 -5.48 -2.06
C ALA A 11 6.26 -4.70 -1.20
N VAL A 12 5.07 -5.25 -0.91
CA VAL A 12 4.07 -4.58 -0.04
C VAL A 12 4.50 -4.48 1.43
N ARG A 13 5.24 -5.48 1.94
CA ARG A 13 5.46 -5.67 3.38
C ARG A 13 6.38 -4.60 3.98
N GLU A 14 7.40 -4.16 3.25
CA GLU A 14 8.27 -3.04 3.64
C GLU A 14 7.48 -1.73 3.75
N HIS A 15 6.60 -1.44 2.80
CA HIS A 15 5.80 -0.22 2.81
C HIS A 15 4.87 -0.16 4.03
N ILE A 16 4.16 -1.25 4.34
CA ILE A 16 3.30 -1.32 5.54
C ILE A 16 4.12 -1.05 6.80
N LYS A 17 5.29 -1.68 6.95
CA LYS A 17 6.16 -1.43 8.11
C LYS A 17 6.60 0.03 8.23
N HIS A 18 6.88 0.71 7.11
CA HIS A 18 7.24 2.13 7.15
C HIS A 18 6.07 3.02 7.53
N ILE A 19 4.86 2.71 7.06
CA ILE A 19 3.61 3.41 7.41
C ILE A 19 3.32 3.25 8.91
N GLU A 20 3.41 2.04 9.44
CA GLU A 20 3.23 1.76 10.88
C GLU A 20 4.26 2.50 11.74
N LYS A 21 5.53 2.50 11.33
CA LYS A 21 6.60 3.26 12.02
C LYS A 21 6.36 4.77 12.01
N ALA A 22 5.66 5.29 11.01
CA ALA A 22 5.27 6.69 10.94
C ALA A 22 4.02 6.99 11.79
N GLY A 23 3.44 6.01 12.49
CA GLY A 23 2.25 6.17 13.33
C GLY A 23 0.91 6.09 12.58
N HIS A 24 0.90 5.46 11.40
CA HIS A 24 -0.27 5.35 10.55
C HIS A 24 -0.67 3.89 10.34
N GLU A 25 -1.93 3.64 9.94
CA GLU A 25 -2.41 2.30 9.64
C GLU A 25 -2.10 1.95 8.19
N GLY A 26 -1.34 0.88 7.95
CA GLY A 26 -1.02 0.39 6.61
C GLY A 26 -1.88 -0.81 6.22
N ILE A 27 -2.63 -0.72 5.11
CA ILE A 27 -3.43 -1.84 4.61
C ILE A 27 -3.01 -2.26 3.20
N THR A 28 -3.14 -3.55 2.88
CA THR A 28 -2.92 -4.03 1.51
C THR A 28 -4.20 -3.90 0.69
N ILE A 29 -4.09 -3.29 -0.49
CA ILE A 29 -5.20 -3.09 -1.43
C ILE A 29 -5.09 -4.12 -2.57
N LYS A 30 -6.13 -4.94 -2.74
CA LYS A 30 -6.26 -5.93 -3.81
C LYS A 30 -7.50 -5.73 -4.67
N HIS A 31 -8.51 -5.06 -4.12
CA HIS A 31 -9.80 -4.78 -4.75
C HIS A 31 -10.05 -3.27 -4.77
N VAL A 32 -10.83 -2.81 -5.75
CA VAL A 32 -11.10 -1.38 -5.97
C VAL A 32 -11.93 -0.81 -4.82
N GLU A 33 -12.84 -1.61 -4.27
CA GLU A 33 -13.73 -1.25 -3.17
C GLU A 33 -12.97 -0.87 -1.88
N GLN A 34 -11.73 -1.34 -1.73
CA GLN A 34 -10.90 -1.00 -0.57
C GLN A 34 -10.30 0.42 -0.66
N LEU A 35 -10.40 1.07 -1.83
CA LEU A 35 -9.93 2.45 -2.00
C LEU A 35 -10.80 3.46 -1.25
N ASP A 36 -12.06 3.12 -0.97
CA ASP A 36 -12.97 3.96 -0.18
C ASP A 36 -12.60 3.98 1.32
N GLU A 37 -11.75 3.04 1.76
CA GLU A 37 -11.35 2.92 3.16
C GLU A 37 -10.07 3.71 3.50
N ILE A 38 -9.36 4.27 2.52
CA ILE A 38 -8.02 4.86 2.71
C ILE A 38 -7.98 6.36 2.45
N ASP A 39 -7.12 7.04 3.19
CA ASP A 39 -6.80 8.46 3.01
C ASP A 39 -5.75 8.69 1.90
N GLY A 40 -5.02 7.64 1.51
CA GLY A 40 -3.99 7.71 0.48
C GLY A 40 -3.51 6.34 0.02
N LEU A 41 -3.01 6.28 -1.22
CA LEU A 41 -2.55 5.05 -1.88
C LEU A 41 -1.06 5.13 -2.22
N VAL A 42 -0.32 4.09 -1.83
CA VAL A 42 1.07 3.84 -2.22
C VAL A 42 1.06 2.85 -3.38
N LEU A 43 1.71 3.24 -4.48
CA LEU A 43 2.00 2.37 -5.61
C LEU A 43 3.45 1.86 -5.44
N PRO A 44 3.65 0.62 -4.95
CA PRO A 44 4.99 0.08 -4.80
C PRO A 44 5.63 -0.10 -6.18
N GLY A 45 6.96 0.00 -6.22
CA GLY A 45 7.71 -0.31 -7.44
C GLY A 45 7.60 -1.79 -7.79
N GLY A 46 7.50 -2.09 -9.08
CA GLY A 46 7.71 -3.43 -9.65
C GLY A 46 8.91 -3.43 -10.59
N GLU A 47 9.36 -4.62 -11.02
CA GLU A 47 10.27 -4.73 -12.16
C GLU A 47 9.62 -3.99 -13.33
N SER A 48 10.13 -2.79 -13.64
CA SER A 48 9.76 -2.06 -14.83
C SER A 48 10.28 -2.88 -16.00
N THR A 49 9.45 -3.78 -16.53
CA THR A 49 9.76 -4.45 -17.79
C THR A 49 9.93 -3.37 -18.85
N THR A 50 11.14 -3.34 -19.41
CA THR A 50 11.50 -2.61 -20.62
C THR A 50 10.85 -3.25 -21.83
#